data_AF-A0A5C6FLB3-F1
#
_entry.id   AF-A0A5C6FLB3-F1
#
_cell.length_a   1.000
_cell.length_b   1.000
_cell.length_c   1.000
_cell.angle_alpha   90.00
_cell.angle_beta   90.00
_cell.angle_gamma   90.00
#
_symmetry.space_group_name_H-M   'P 1'
#
loop_
_entity.id
_entity.type
_entity.pdbx_description
1 polymer ?
#
loop_
_entity_poly.entity_id
_entity_poly.type
_entity_poly.pdbx_seq_one_letter_code
_entity_poly.pdbx_strand_id
1 'polypeptide(L)'
;MPHSKEIDQSELVDPQSLLDRGECPYTFLAFPASAVDENGLPSDLDARQYIARVQSEGVPVGIWLNTPVKSTGYAFVGPENVAVLHDVLKTLEASGDYVSGFASDLSERLFGR
;
A
#
# COMPACT_ATOMS: atom_id res chain seq x y z
N MET A 1 -1.63 -22.73 6.17
CA MET A 1 -1.03 -22.17 4.94
C MET A 1 -0.29 -20.90 5.35
N PRO A 2 1.02 -20.76 5.10
CA PRO A 2 1.69 -19.50 5.38
C PRO A 2 1.29 -18.54 4.25
N HIS A 3 0.33 -17.64 4.52
CA HIS A 3 0.18 -16.45 3.70
C HIS A 3 1.52 -15.70 3.81
N SER A 4 2.22 -15.48 2.69
CA SER A 4 3.47 -14.73 2.69
C SER A 4 3.26 -13.43 3.46
N LYS A 5 4.00 -13.28 4.57
CA LYS A 5 3.94 -12.09 5.43
C LYS A 5 4.76 -10.92 4.85
N GLU A 6 5.25 -11.08 3.64
CA GLU A 6 6.21 -10.20 2.99
C GLU A 6 5.63 -9.72 1.67
N ILE A 7 5.94 -8.47 1.33
CA ILE A 7 5.58 -7.86 0.06
C ILE A 7 6.39 -8.58 -1.03
N ASP A 8 5.71 -9.14 -2.03
CA ASP A 8 6.38 -9.66 -3.21
C ASP A 8 6.82 -8.48 -4.09
N GLN A 9 8.10 -8.15 -4.00
CA GLN A 9 8.70 -7.03 -4.72
C GLN A 9 8.72 -7.26 -6.24
N SER A 10 8.71 -8.52 -6.69
CA SER A 10 8.75 -8.85 -8.12
C SER A 10 7.40 -8.62 -8.80
N GLU A 11 6.32 -8.59 -8.01
CA GLU A 11 4.96 -8.34 -8.46
C GLU A 11 4.50 -6.89 -8.21
N LEU A 12 5.40 -6.01 -7.76
CA LEU A 12 5.05 -4.60 -7.58
C LEU A 12 4.75 -3.94 -8.92
N VAL A 13 3.65 -3.20 -8.95
CA VAL A 13 3.29 -2.35 -10.10
C VAL A 13 4.32 -1.24 -10.21
N ASP A 14 4.93 -1.12 -11.40
CA ASP A 14 5.83 -0.01 -11.71
C ASP A 14 5.03 1.31 -11.78
N PRO A 15 5.28 2.27 -10.86
CA PRO A 15 4.60 3.56 -10.87
C PRO A 15 4.85 4.35 -12.15
N GLN A 16 6.00 4.18 -12.80
CA GLN A 16 6.33 4.93 -14.01
C GLN A 16 5.44 4.53 -15.18
N SER A 17 5.08 3.25 -15.28
CA SER A 17 4.15 2.76 -16.30
C SER A 17 2.76 3.42 -16.24
N LEU A 18 2.27 3.78 -15.04
CA LEU A 18 1.00 4.50 -14.88
C LEU A 18 1.13 5.98 -15.27
N LEU A 19 2.25 6.61 -14.89
CA LEU A 19 2.56 7.98 -15.30
C LEU A 19 2.64 8.13 -16.81
N ASP A 20 3.32 7.21 -17.48
CA ASP A 20 3.50 7.23 -18.93
C ASP A 20 2.16 7.07 -19.66
N ARG A 21 1.18 6.42 -19.02
CA ARG A 21 -0.21 6.29 -19.49
C ARG A 21 -1.10 7.47 -19.10
N GLY A 22 -0.61 8.41 -18.29
CA GLY A 22 -1.39 9.54 -17.78
C GLY A 22 -2.47 9.13 -16.76
N GLU A 23 -2.30 7.98 -16.12
CA GLU A 23 -3.26 7.42 -15.18
C GLU A 23 -2.98 7.88 -13.75
N CYS A 24 -4.03 8.24 -13.02
CA CYS A 24 -3.92 8.61 -11.61
C CYS A 24 -4.06 7.34 -10.74
N PRO A 25 -3.02 6.94 -10.01
CA PRO A 25 -3.12 5.81 -9.10
C PRO A 25 -4.02 6.15 -7.92
N TYR A 26 -4.64 5.13 -7.34
CA TYR A 26 -5.39 5.25 -6.09
C TYR A 26 -4.52 4.82 -4.92
N THR A 27 -4.23 5.76 -4.03
CA THR A 27 -3.46 5.53 -2.81
C THR A 27 -4.35 4.97 -1.71
N PHE A 28 -3.91 3.91 -1.05
CA PHE A 28 -4.62 3.34 0.11
C PHE A 28 -3.82 3.40 1.42
N LEU A 29 -2.52 3.65 1.36
CA LEU A 29 -1.68 3.88 2.54
C LEU A 29 -0.62 4.95 2.23
N ALA A 30 -0.37 5.86 3.17
CA ALA A 30 0.73 6.81 3.11
C ALA A 30 1.68 6.60 4.29
N PHE A 31 2.98 6.79 4.06
CA PHE A 31 4.02 6.64 5.08
C PHE A 31 5.19 7.61 4.83
N PRO A 32 6.02 7.92 5.84
CA PRO A 32 7.19 8.78 5.63
C PRO A 32 8.20 8.12 4.68
N ALA A 33 8.62 8.82 3.64
CA ALA A 33 9.66 8.32 2.73
C ALA A 33 11.03 8.21 3.41
N SER A 34 11.22 8.84 4.57
CA SER A 34 12.42 8.68 5.41
C SER A 34 12.42 7.36 6.19
N ALA A 35 11.30 6.65 6.26
CA ALA A 35 11.11 5.41 7.00
C ALA A 35 10.90 4.24 6.04
N VAL A 36 11.80 4.10 5.07
CA VAL A 36 11.84 2.97 4.12
C VAL A 36 13.15 2.21 4.22
N ASP A 37 13.15 0.96 3.79
CA ASP A 37 14.36 0.16 3.66
C ASP A 37 15.11 0.40 2.35
N GLU A 38 16.18 -0.37 2.14
CA GLU A 38 17.00 -0.30 0.92
C GLU A 38 16.22 -0.61 -0.38
N ASN A 39 15.08 -1.28 -0.28
CA ASN A 39 14.20 -1.62 -1.40
C ASN A 39 13.04 -0.61 -1.57
N GLY A 40 12.99 0.44 -0.76
CA GLY A 40 11.93 1.44 -0.80
C GLY A 40 10.61 1.00 -0.14
N LEU A 41 10.60 -0.13 0.57
CA LEU A 41 9.44 -0.60 1.33
C LEU A 41 9.38 0.10 2.70
N PRO A 42 8.19 0.40 3.26
CA PRO A 42 8.09 0.99 4.59
C PRO A 42 8.82 0.13 5.62
N SER A 43 9.61 0.71 6.52
CA SER A 43 10.35 -0.02 7.56
C SER A 43 9.44 -0.46 8.72
N ASP A 44 8.27 0.16 8.84
CA ASP A 44 7.27 -0.19 9.85
C ASP A 44 6.62 -1.55 9.57
N LEU A 45 6.48 -2.36 10.62
CA LEU A 45 6.00 -3.73 10.50
C LEU A 45 4.51 -3.80 10.15
N ASP A 46 3.68 -2.94 10.75
CA ASP A 46 2.23 -2.89 10.50
C ASP A 46 1.98 -2.49 9.04
N ALA A 47 2.72 -1.49 8.55
CA ALA A 47 2.65 -1.05 7.16
C ALA A 47 3.05 -2.16 6.17
N ARG A 48 4.15 -2.88 6.44
CA ARG A 48 4.56 -4.02 5.60
C ARG A 48 3.51 -5.11 5.57
N GLN A 49 3.02 -5.50 6.74
CA GLN A 49 2.05 -6.59 6.86
C GLN A 49 0.73 -6.23 6.19
N TYR A 50 0.29 -4.98 6.32
CA TYR A 50 -0.92 -4.50 5.67
C TYR A 50 -0.79 -4.51 4.15
N ILE A 51 0.31 -3.97 3.60
CA ILE A 51 0.55 -3.99 2.16
C ILE A 51 0.67 -5.43 1.63
N ALA A 52 1.45 -6.28 2.29
CA ALA A 52 1.62 -7.68 1.93
C ALA A 52 0.28 -8.43 1.96
N ARG A 53 -0.57 -8.14 2.95
CA ARG A 53 -1.89 -8.75 3.04
C ARG A 53 -2.78 -8.33 1.88
N VAL A 54 -2.84 -7.04 1.55
CA VAL A 54 -3.61 -6.54 0.39
C VAL A 54 -3.11 -7.19 -0.90
N GLN A 55 -1.79 -7.29 -1.11
CA GLN A 55 -1.20 -7.96 -2.26
C GLN A 55 -1.55 -9.46 -2.30
N SER A 56 -1.54 -10.15 -1.15
CA SER A 56 -1.84 -11.58 -1.06
C SER A 56 -3.29 -11.96 -1.41
N GLU A 57 -4.20 -10.98 -1.42
CA GLU A 57 -5.58 -11.14 -1.88
C GLU A 57 -5.71 -10.94 -3.41
N GLY A 58 -4.59 -10.84 -4.12
CA GLY A 58 -4.52 -10.71 -5.58
C GLY A 58 -4.63 -9.27 -6.10
N VAL A 59 -4.48 -8.27 -5.23
CA VAL A 59 -4.51 -6.86 -5.63
C VAL A 59 -3.12 -6.44 -6.11
N PRO A 60 -2.98 -5.92 -7.35
CA PRO A 60 -1.69 -5.45 -7.85
C PRO A 60 -1.34 -4.12 -7.18
N VAL A 61 -0.41 -4.19 -6.23
CA VAL A 61 0.07 -3.03 -5.45
C VAL A 61 1.35 -2.49 -6.05
N GLY A 62 1.47 -1.17 -6.11
CA GLY A 62 2.73 -0.48 -6.35
C GLY A 62 3.13 0.39 -5.16
N ILE A 63 4.40 0.79 -5.11
CA ILE A 63 4.92 1.73 -4.12
C ILE A 63 5.58 2.90 -4.84
N TRP A 64 5.24 4.12 -4.41
CA TRP A 64 5.83 5.34 -4.95
C TRP A 64 6.36 6.22 -3.82
N LEU A 65 7.60 6.68 -3.96
CA LEU A 65 8.24 7.62 -3.04
C LEU A 65 8.35 9.02 -3.65
N ASN A 66 8.23 10.03 -2.77
CA ASN A 66 8.47 11.45 -3.03
C ASN A 66 7.58 12.10 -4.11
N THR A 67 6.52 11.44 -4.56
CA THR A 67 5.56 11.96 -5.53
C THR A 67 4.15 11.49 -5.17
N PRO A 68 3.10 12.34 -5.26
CA PRO A 68 3.16 13.76 -5.62
C PRO A 68 3.77 14.66 -4.53
N VAL A 69 3.84 14.18 -3.28
CA VAL A 69 4.37 14.94 -2.16
C VAL A 69 5.78 14.45 -1.81
N LYS A 70 6.72 15.40 -1.74
CA LYS A 70 8.08 15.14 -1.29
C LYS A 70 8.07 14.59 0.15
N SER A 71 8.97 13.66 0.45
CA SER A 71 9.10 13.03 1.77
C SER A 71 7.94 12.11 2.18
N THR A 72 7.06 11.76 1.23
CA THR A 72 5.97 10.79 1.45
C THR A 72 6.12 9.60 0.51
N GLY A 73 5.93 8.41 1.06
CA GLY A 73 5.73 7.17 0.32
C GLY A 73 4.25 6.80 0.30
N TYR A 74 3.83 6.15 -0.78
CA TYR A 74 2.45 5.76 -1.03
C TYR A 74 2.40 4.31 -1.49
N ALA A 75 1.57 3.50 -0.85
CA ALA A 75 1.11 2.24 -1.44
C ALA A 75 -0.15 2.52 -2.26
N PHE A 76 -0.17 2.09 -3.51
CA PHE A 76 -1.21 2.42 -4.46
C PHE A 76 -1.64 1.23 -5.32
N VAL A 77 -2.77 1.38 -5.98
CA VAL A 77 -3.26 0.49 -7.04
C VAL A 77 -3.56 1.30 -8.30
N GLY A 78 -3.54 0.64 -9.46
CA GLY A 78 -4.02 1.23 -10.71
C GLY A 78 -5.52 1.57 -10.64
N PRO A 79 -6.00 2.56 -11.41
CA PRO A 79 -7.40 2.99 -11.37
C PRO A 79 -8.41 1.87 -11.70
N GLU A 80 -8.02 0.90 -12.52
CA GLU A 80 -8.82 -0.27 -12.87
C GLU A 80 -9.03 -1.24 -11.70
N ASN A 81 -8.17 -1.18 -10.67
CA ASN A 81 -8.18 -2.09 -9.52
C ASN A 81 -8.84 -1.49 -8.27
N VAL A 82 -9.35 -0.25 -8.33
CA VAL A 82 -9.92 0.45 -7.17
C VAL A 82 -11.12 -0.29 -6.58
N ALA A 83 -12.00 -0.81 -7.42
CA ALA A 83 -13.17 -1.57 -6.96
C ALA A 83 -12.75 -2.86 -6.24
N VAL A 84 -11.79 -3.59 -6.82
CA VAL A 84 -11.24 -4.83 -6.24
C VAL A 84 -10.56 -4.53 -4.90
N LEU A 85 -9.75 -3.48 -4.84
CA LEU A 85 -9.13 -3.01 -3.61
C LEU A 85 -10.20 -2.74 -2.53
N HIS A 86 -11.24 -1.97 -2.83
CA HIS A 86 -12.28 -1.66 -1.84
C HIS A 86 -13.01 -2.90 -1.33
N ASP A 87 -13.28 -3.88 -2.19
CA ASP A 87 -13.91 -5.14 -1.77
C ASP A 87 -12.98 -5.99 -0.90
N VAL A 88 -11.68 -6.02 -1.22
CA VAL A 88 -10.66 -6.65 -0.38
C VAL A 88 -10.57 -5.96 0.97
N LEU A 89 -10.48 -4.63 1.01
CA LEU A 89 -10.39 -3.88 2.28
C LEU A 89 -11.61 -4.14 3.16
N LYS A 90 -12.83 -4.14 2.60
CA LYS A 90 -14.04 -4.50 3.35
C LYS A 90 -14.01 -5.94 3.88
N THR A 91 -13.48 -6.88 3.09
CA THR A 91 -13.36 -8.28 3.50
C THR A 91 -12.39 -8.43 4.66
N LEU A 92 -11.25 -7.74 4.61
CA LEU A 92 -10.25 -7.70 5.68
C LEU A 92 -10.78 -7.03 6.96
N GLU A 93 -11.63 -6.01 6.83
CA GLU A 93 -12.32 -5.41 7.97
C GLU A 93 -13.39 -6.35 8.55
N ALA A 94 -14.14 -7.05 7.69
CA ALA A 94 -15.18 -7.98 8.11
C ALA A 94 -14.63 -9.27 8.75
N SER A 95 -13.43 -9.71 8.37
CA SER A 95 -12.75 -10.85 9.00
C SER A 95 -12.25 -10.54 10.42
N GLY A 96 -12.16 -9.25 10.77
CA GLY A 96 -11.58 -8.79 12.02
C GLY A 96 -10.04 -8.73 12.00
N ASP A 97 -9.42 -8.95 10.84
CA ASP A 97 -7.95 -8.84 10.69
C ASP A 97 -7.49 -7.39 10.85
N TYR A 98 -8.32 -6.43 10.42
CA TYR A 98 -8.06 -4.99 10.57
C TYR A 98 -9.33 -4.25 11.02
N VAL A 99 -9.14 -3.17 11.78
CA VAL A 99 -10.25 -2.29 12.17
C VAL A 99 -10.65 -1.36 11.01
N SER A 100 -11.90 -0.91 11.01
CA SER A 100 -12.33 0.07 10.01
C SER A 100 -11.51 1.36 10.12
N GLY A 101 -11.00 1.84 8.99
CA GLY A 101 -10.12 3.01 8.96
C GLY A 101 -8.66 2.73 9.34
N PHE A 102 -8.26 1.47 9.52
CA PHE A 102 -6.91 1.08 9.93
C PHE A 102 -5.79 1.77 9.12
N ALA A 103 -5.91 1.88 7.80
CA ALA A 103 -4.89 2.52 6.97
C ALA A 103 -4.75 4.03 7.24
N SER A 104 -5.86 4.70 7.58
CA SER A 104 -5.86 6.10 7.97
C SER A 104 -5.15 6.27 9.31
N ASP A 105 -5.56 5.49 10.32
CA ASP A 105 -4.96 5.52 11.65
C ASP A 105 -3.47 5.15 11.63
N LEU A 106 -3.10 4.17 10.80
CA LEU A 106 -1.71 3.80 10.58
C LEU A 106 -0.94 4.94 9.94
N SER A 107 -1.48 5.59 8.90
CA SER A 107 -0.83 6.73 8.27
C SER A 107 -0.60 7.86 9.28
N GLU A 108 -1.60 8.22 10.08
CA GLU A 108 -1.46 9.26 11.12
C GLU A 108 -0.36 8.91 12.13
N ARG A 109 -0.37 7.68 12.67
CA ARG A 109 0.68 7.19 13.57
C ARG A 109 2.07 7.29 12.95
N LEU A 110 2.23 6.87 11.69
CA LEU A 110 3.52 6.90 11.00
C LEU A 110 4.04 8.33 10.78
N PHE A 111 3.14 9.29 10.59
CA PHE A 111 3.50 10.71 10.50
C PHE A 111 3.59 11.41 11.87
N GLY A 112 3.38 10.69 12.98
CA GLY A 112 3.43 11.23 14.33
C GLY A 112 2.31 12.21 14.65
N ARG A 113 1.12 11.99 14.07
CA ARG A 113 -0.09 12.79 14.29
C ARG A 113 -1.06 12.09 15.22
#